data_AF-A0A2N2IPV7-F1
#
_entry.id   AF-A0A2N2IPV7-F1
#
_cell.length_a   1.000
_cell.length_b   1.000
_cell.length_c   1.000
_cell.angle_alpha   90.00
_cell.angle_beta   90.00
_cell.angle_gamma   90.00
#
_symmetry.space_group_name_H-M   'P 1'
#
loop_
_entity.id
_entity.type
_entity.pdbx_description
1 polymer ?
#
loop_
_entity_poly.entity_id
_entity_poly.type
_entity_poly.pdbx_seq_one_letter_code
_entity_poly.pdbx_strand_id
1 'polypeptide(L)'
;MGMKKPQLQSLNCPACGASISNDPGASSVKCQYCGNLLVFDDDDDVVDVEGASPDASEDFFAPSTTGPRAPSPPRAPAPPQVIMVPNALDPKTRKQVQQAVSRATQVSKLAAVLPAIFIFATLLIGGTIAFFTTRGAQEHQKRVQEQVQKAQDEAEQKRKTAEKERLEAQAKRERDQWTNLIEENRTSLPVGLDALLAESLPQGWPTLTKGASSAPITITWYAAYVSNFEQRAFAAFKGVLRKFDKQVKVNVIPLPAQRGKNTQMMEAMLEILEQKGEGAFEELHERLAQEGRNLYMRENYSQLCEIMDCDLKKFQKAMKSRTHASKAAALAAVSKKLNLDRQLVFRIQDSLFYDQMTIISRIDDVLEGFVKYPEAR
;
A
#
# COMPACT_ATOMS: atom_id res chain seq x y z
N MET A 1 28.29 29.25 -33.57
CA MET A 1 28.62 28.61 -32.27
C MET A 1 27.50 27.64 -31.94
N GLY A 2 27.74 26.33 -32.06
CA GLY A 2 26.73 25.32 -31.75
C GLY A 2 26.63 25.12 -30.24
N MET A 3 25.49 25.46 -29.63
CA MET A 3 25.24 25.15 -28.22
C MET A 3 25.19 23.63 -28.05
N LYS A 4 26.10 23.08 -27.23
CA LYS A 4 26.02 21.68 -26.79
C LYS A 4 24.72 21.51 -26.00
N LYS A 5 23.87 20.57 -26.40
CA LYS A 5 22.67 20.21 -25.64
C LYS A 5 23.11 19.63 -24.28
N PRO A 6 22.54 20.08 -23.16
CA PRO A 6 22.85 19.51 -21.85
C PRO A 6 22.51 18.02 -21.84
N GLN A 7 23.42 17.20 -21.32
CA GLN A 7 23.17 15.78 -21.11
C GLN A 7 22.22 15.63 -19.91
N LEU A 8 21.10 14.93 -20.11
CA LEU A 8 20.14 14.65 -19.05
C LEU A 8 20.76 13.68 -18.03
N GLN A 9 20.64 14.01 -16.74
CA GLN A 9 21.08 13.13 -15.67
C GLN A 9 19.96 12.17 -15.29
N SER A 10 20.32 10.89 -15.10
CA SER A 10 19.42 9.83 -14.63
C SER A 10 19.52 9.75 -13.10
N LEU A 11 18.42 10.04 -12.39
CA LEU A 11 18.31 9.83 -10.94
C LEU A 11 17.25 8.78 -10.62
N ASN A 12 17.37 8.10 -9.48
CA ASN A 12 16.33 7.18 -8.99
C ASN A 12 15.47 7.86 -7.92
N CYS A 13 14.15 7.75 -8.04
CA CYS A 13 13.22 8.33 -7.06
C CYS A 13 13.30 7.56 -5.73
N PRO A 14 13.63 8.20 -4.59
CA PRO A 14 13.73 7.53 -3.29
C PRO A 14 12.42 6.92 -2.79
N ALA A 15 11.26 7.44 -3.23
CA ALA A 15 9.96 6.95 -2.79
C ALA A 15 9.52 5.66 -3.50
N CYS A 16 9.83 5.50 -4.79
CA CYS A 16 9.35 4.36 -5.60
C CYS A 16 10.42 3.60 -6.37
N GLY A 17 11.67 4.04 -6.35
CA GLY A 17 12.81 3.42 -7.03
C GLY A 17 12.86 3.63 -8.55
N ALA A 18 11.91 4.36 -9.15
CA ALA A 18 11.87 4.56 -10.60
C ALA A 18 12.96 5.55 -11.06
N SER A 19 13.62 5.23 -12.18
CA SER A 19 14.56 6.15 -12.84
C SER A 19 13.81 7.31 -13.51
N ILE A 20 14.23 8.53 -13.17
CA ILE A 20 13.72 9.79 -13.69
C ILE A 20 14.84 10.49 -14.45
N SER A 21 14.48 11.10 -15.58
CA SER A 21 15.39 11.93 -16.37
C SER A 21 15.15 13.39 -15.98
N ASN A 22 16.18 14.07 -15.47
CA ASN A 22 16.11 15.46 -15.05
C ASN A 22 16.98 16.37 -15.93
N ASP A 23 16.51 17.60 -16.12
CA ASP A 23 17.29 18.71 -16.65
C ASP A 23 18.23 19.22 -15.53
N PRO A 24 19.56 19.26 -15.72
CA PRO A 24 20.55 19.58 -14.67
C PRO A 24 20.45 20.99 -14.05
N GLY A 25 19.42 21.79 -14.35
CA GLY A 25 19.15 23.09 -13.72
C GLY A 25 17.82 23.19 -12.96
N ALA A 26 17.05 22.10 -12.85
CA ALA A 26 15.78 22.14 -12.12
C ALA A 26 16.00 21.90 -10.61
N SER A 27 15.64 22.88 -9.78
CA SER A 27 15.70 22.78 -8.30
C SER A 27 14.67 21.82 -7.70
N SER A 28 13.69 21.38 -8.49
CA SER A 28 12.79 20.29 -8.09
C SER A 28 12.22 19.54 -9.29
N VAL A 29 11.95 18.25 -9.11
CA VAL A 29 11.31 17.38 -10.10
C VAL A 29 10.21 16.57 -9.46
N LYS A 30 9.03 16.59 -10.08
CA LYS A 30 7.94 15.68 -9.72
C LYS A 30 8.17 14.33 -10.39
N CYS A 31 8.26 13.27 -9.59
CA CYS A 31 8.37 11.91 -10.10
C CYS A 31 7.13 11.56 -10.94
N GLN A 32 7.33 11.24 -12.22
CA GLN A 32 6.23 10.89 -13.14
C GLN A 32 5.50 9.58 -12.76
N TYR A 33 6.10 8.77 -11.89
CA TYR A 33 5.58 7.46 -11.51
C TYR A 33 4.70 7.50 -10.25
N CYS A 34 5.20 8.09 -9.15
CA CYS A 34 4.48 8.15 -7.87
C CYS A 34 3.96 9.54 -7.51
N GLY A 35 4.33 10.58 -8.27
CA GLY A 35 3.92 11.97 -8.01
C GLY A 35 4.67 12.65 -6.87
N ASN A 36 5.62 11.97 -6.22
CA ASN A 36 6.44 12.56 -5.17
C ASN A 36 7.32 13.69 -5.74
N LEU A 37 7.40 14.81 -5.03
CA LEU A 37 8.24 15.95 -5.40
C LEU A 37 9.63 15.75 -4.81
N LEU A 38 10.65 15.76 -5.65
CA LEU A 38 12.05 15.72 -5.25
C LEU A 38 12.58 17.14 -5.31
N VAL A 39 13.12 17.64 -4.21
CA VAL A 39 13.78 18.94 -4.11
C VAL A 39 15.27 18.67 -4.02
N PHE A 40 16.04 19.38 -4.83
CA PHE A 40 17.50 19.33 -4.79
C PHE A 40 17.97 20.59 -4.08
N ASP A 41 18.68 20.41 -2.98
CA ASP A 41 19.31 21.53 -2.28
C ASP A 41 20.63 21.81 -3.03
N ASP A 42 20.76 22.99 -3.63
CA ASP A 42 21.96 23.43 -4.37
C ASP A 42 23.12 23.82 -3.41
N ASP A 43 23.23 23.13 -2.27
CA ASP A 43 24.22 23.42 -1.22
C ASP A 43 25.47 22.55 -1.40
N ASP A 44 26.21 22.78 -2.48
CA ASP A 44 27.63 22.39 -2.58
C ASP A 44 28.49 23.65 -2.64
N ASP A 45 28.83 24.19 -1.46
CA ASP A 45 29.99 25.04 -1.29
C ASP A 45 31.22 24.25 -1.76
N VAL A 46 31.76 24.64 -2.92
CA VAL A 46 33.02 24.14 -3.47
C VAL A 46 34.13 24.54 -2.50
N VAL A 47 34.50 23.61 -1.61
CA VAL A 47 35.75 23.71 -0.85
C VAL A 47 36.85 23.13 -1.73
N ASP A 48 37.64 24.01 -2.35
CA ASP A 48 38.90 23.65 -3.00
C ASP A 48 39.84 23.02 -1.96
N VAL A 49 40.08 21.71 -2.09
CA VAL A 49 41.14 21.02 -1.36
C VAL A 49 42.20 20.58 -2.36
N GLU A 50 43.28 21.36 -2.42
CA GLU A 50 44.53 20.97 -3.07
C GLU A 50 45.19 19.80 -2.33
N GLY A 51 45.44 18.71 -3.06
CA GLY A 51 46.66 17.90 -2.99
C GLY A 51 46.84 16.91 -1.81
N ALA A 52 46.79 15.61 -2.10
CA ALA A 52 47.82 14.63 -1.71
C ALA A 52 47.53 13.21 -2.25
N SER A 53 48.52 12.71 -3.00
CA SER A 53 49.04 11.33 -3.18
C SER A 53 48.13 10.08 -3.12
N PRO A 54 48.32 9.11 -4.06
CA PRO A 54 47.76 7.77 -3.95
C PRO A 54 48.70 6.86 -3.13
N ASP A 55 48.13 5.99 -2.30
CA ASP A 55 48.53 4.59 -2.12
C ASP A 55 47.83 3.98 -0.89
N ALA A 56 47.67 2.66 -0.96
CA ALA A 56 47.30 1.70 0.10
C ALA A 56 45.82 1.29 0.22
N SER A 57 45.68 0.02 -0.13
CA SER A 57 44.59 -0.94 -0.03
C SER A 57 44.17 -1.35 1.39
N GLU A 58 43.02 -2.02 1.44
CA GLU A 58 42.52 -2.97 2.46
C GLU A 58 41.97 -2.39 3.78
N ASP A 59 40.65 -2.49 3.97
CA ASP A 59 40.02 -3.28 5.05
C ASP A 59 38.52 -2.97 5.15
N PHE A 60 37.74 -3.78 4.44
CA PHE A 60 36.28 -3.79 4.46
C PHE A 60 35.86 -4.89 5.43
N PHE A 61 35.71 -4.57 6.72
CA PHE A 61 34.82 -5.21 7.73
C PHE A 61 35.35 -4.97 9.15
N ALA A 62 34.94 -3.87 9.78
CA ALA A 62 34.93 -3.74 11.24
C ALA A 62 33.69 -2.95 11.72
N PRO A 63 33.04 -3.36 12.83
CA PRO A 63 31.77 -2.80 13.29
C PRO A 63 31.96 -1.45 13.99
N SER A 64 31.12 -0.49 13.62
CA SER A 64 31.10 0.87 14.16
C SER A 64 30.74 0.91 15.65
N THR A 65 31.71 1.29 16.47
CA THR A 65 31.57 1.70 17.87
C THR A 65 30.85 3.03 17.99
N THR A 66 29.87 3.10 18.89
CA THR A 66 29.06 4.27 19.24
C THR A 66 29.87 5.33 20.00
N GLY A 67 30.10 6.49 19.37
CA GLY A 67 30.60 7.70 20.01
C GLY A 67 29.47 8.63 20.52
N PRO A 68 29.73 9.51 21.50
CA PRO A 68 28.72 10.25 22.23
C PRO A 68 28.10 11.40 21.41
N ARG A 69 26.78 11.49 21.46
CA ARG A 69 25.95 12.47 20.74
C ARG A 69 26.02 13.84 21.45
N ALA A 70 26.36 14.89 20.70
CA ALA A 70 26.33 16.27 21.17
C ALA A 70 24.90 16.70 21.62
N PRO A 71 24.77 17.63 22.60
CA PRO A 71 23.48 18.07 23.09
C PRO A 71 22.73 18.94 22.07
N SER A 72 21.48 18.58 21.80
CA SER A 72 20.57 19.35 20.94
C SER A 72 20.21 20.71 21.58
N PRO A 73 20.07 21.79 20.79
CA PRO A 73 19.60 23.09 21.28
C PRO A 73 18.13 23.05 21.75
N PRO A 74 17.71 23.99 22.62
CA PRO A 74 16.39 24.01 23.21
C PRO A 74 15.30 24.25 22.16
N ARG A 75 14.26 23.40 22.22
CA ARG A 75 13.09 23.43 21.35
C ARG A 75 12.19 24.60 21.73
N ALA A 76 11.82 25.43 20.75
CA ALA A 76 10.84 26.49 20.91
C ALA A 76 9.48 25.93 21.41
N PRO A 77 8.69 26.70 22.20
CA PRO A 77 7.41 26.25 22.72
C PRO A 77 6.41 26.01 21.57
N ALA A 78 5.74 24.86 21.64
CA ALA A 78 4.73 24.48 20.67
C ALA A 78 3.52 25.46 20.71
N PRO A 79 2.94 25.83 19.56
CA PRO A 79 1.71 26.60 19.53
C PRO A 79 0.54 25.82 20.16
N PRO A 80 -0.46 26.50 20.73
CA PRO A 80 -1.59 25.87 21.38
C PRO A 80 -2.34 24.97 20.39
N GLN A 81 -2.54 23.72 20.78
CA GLN A 81 -3.25 22.75 19.97
C GLN A 81 -4.74 23.14 19.91
N VAL A 82 -5.22 23.45 18.72
CA VAL A 82 -6.64 23.59 18.41
C VAL A 82 -7.24 22.18 18.40
N ILE A 83 -8.03 21.86 19.42
CA ILE A 83 -8.82 20.62 19.47
C ILE A 83 -9.91 20.73 18.41
N MET A 84 -9.72 20.11 17.25
CA MET A 84 -10.78 19.90 16.28
C MET A 84 -11.69 18.77 16.79
N VAL A 85 -12.84 19.16 17.34
CA VAL A 85 -13.94 18.23 17.63
C VAL A 85 -14.60 17.84 16.31
N PRO A 86 -14.62 16.56 15.90
CA PRO A 86 -15.21 16.17 14.64
C PRO A 86 -16.72 16.47 14.61
N ASN A 87 -17.11 17.21 13.58
CA ASN A 87 -18.48 17.59 13.24
C ASN A 87 -19.26 16.35 12.77
N ALA A 88 -20.19 15.84 13.58
CA ALA A 88 -21.38 15.11 13.14
C ALA A 88 -22.33 14.87 14.31
N LEU A 89 -22.81 15.94 14.93
CA LEU A 89 -24.04 15.87 15.74
C LEU A 89 -25.14 16.55 14.93
N ASP A 90 -26.23 15.83 14.70
CA ASP A 90 -27.46 16.34 14.09
C ASP A 90 -27.85 17.69 14.75
N PRO A 91 -28.31 18.71 13.99
CA PRO A 91 -28.57 20.03 14.52
C PRO A 91 -29.51 20.05 15.73
N LYS A 92 -30.44 19.08 15.83
CA LYS A 92 -31.31 18.94 17.01
C LYS A 92 -30.54 18.47 18.24
N THR A 93 -29.65 17.48 18.09
CA THR A 93 -28.81 16.98 19.18
C THR A 93 -27.87 18.06 19.70
N ARG A 94 -27.32 18.90 18.81
CA ARG A 94 -26.48 20.05 19.19
C ARG A 94 -27.24 21.07 20.05
N LYS A 95 -28.49 21.40 19.67
CA LYS A 95 -29.35 22.30 20.47
C LYS A 95 -29.73 21.70 21.83
N GLN A 96 -30.02 20.39 21.88
CA GLN A 96 -30.34 19.71 23.13
C GLN A 96 -29.15 19.67 24.09
N VAL A 97 -27.94 19.38 23.59
CA VAL A 97 -26.72 19.40 24.40
C VAL A 97 -26.40 20.83 24.87
N GLN A 98 -26.54 21.85 24.02
CA GLN A 98 -26.35 23.25 24.45
C GLN A 98 -27.37 23.68 25.51
N GLN A 99 -28.64 23.28 25.40
CA GLN A 99 -29.66 23.56 26.42
C GLN A 99 -29.41 22.80 27.73
N ALA A 100 -28.89 21.58 27.67
CA ALA A 100 -28.51 20.81 28.87
C ALA A 100 -27.30 21.45 29.58
N VAL A 101 -26.28 21.87 28.82
CA VAL A 101 -25.07 22.53 29.37
C VAL A 101 -25.42 23.90 29.96
N SER A 102 -26.32 24.67 29.34
CA SER A 102 -26.75 25.97 29.88
C SER A 102 -27.55 25.83 31.18
N ARG A 103 -28.41 24.80 31.29
CA ARG A 103 -29.11 24.46 32.53
C ARG A 103 -28.16 24.00 33.63
N ALA A 104 -27.18 23.14 33.31
CA ALA A 104 -26.20 22.66 34.28
C ALA A 104 -25.30 23.79 34.82
N THR A 105 -24.88 24.72 33.95
CA THR A 105 -24.09 25.89 34.37
C THR A 105 -24.90 26.90 35.20
N GLN A 106 -26.20 27.08 34.92
CA GLN A 106 -27.06 27.91 35.78
C GLN A 106 -27.30 27.30 37.16
N VAL A 107 -27.45 25.97 37.27
CA VAL A 107 -27.60 25.29 38.57
C VAL A 107 -26.31 25.35 39.40
N SER A 108 -25.13 25.28 38.75
CA SER A 108 -23.83 25.38 39.46
C SER A 108 -23.57 26.75 40.11
N LYS A 109 -24.06 27.84 39.50
CA LYS A 109 -23.92 29.20 40.07
C LYS A 109 -24.84 29.44 41.28
N LEU A 110 -26.01 28.80 41.33
CA LEU A 110 -26.90 28.84 42.49
C LEU A 110 -26.41 27.93 43.62
N ALA A 111 -25.81 26.78 43.30
CA ALA A 111 -25.26 25.85 44.29
C ALA A 111 -24.05 26.42 45.06
N ALA A 112 -23.32 27.40 44.51
CA ALA A 112 -22.21 28.05 45.19
C ALA A 112 -22.63 29.13 46.21
N VAL A 113 -23.85 29.68 46.10
CA VAL A 113 -24.32 30.80 46.94
C VAL A 113 -25.24 30.33 48.07
N LEU A 114 -25.95 29.22 47.88
CA LEU A 114 -26.86 28.64 48.87
C LEU A 114 -26.21 28.16 50.20
N PRO A 115 -24.98 27.63 50.24
CA PRO A 115 -24.37 27.20 51.50
C PRO A 115 -24.09 28.36 52.47
N ALA A 116 -23.69 29.53 51.93
CA ALA A 116 -23.31 30.68 52.77
C ALA A 116 -24.51 31.33 53.48
N ILE A 117 -25.69 31.32 52.85
CA ILE A 117 -26.92 31.90 53.43
C ILE A 117 -27.54 30.95 54.47
N PHE A 118 -27.46 29.63 54.26
CA PHE A 118 -27.99 28.64 55.20
C PHE A 118 -27.16 28.50 56.49
N ILE A 119 -25.83 28.69 56.41
CA ILE A 119 -24.95 28.67 57.59
C ILE A 119 -25.20 29.88 58.51
N PHE A 120 -25.55 31.04 57.95
CA PHE A 120 -25.81 32.25 58.75
C PHE A 120 -27.17 32.24 59.47
N ALA A 121 -28.18 31.60 58.89
CA ALA A 121 -29.52 31.50 59.51
C ALA A 121 -29.62 30.41 60.58
N THR A 122 -28.83 29.33 60.48
CA THR A 122 -28.87 28.20 61.43
C THR A 122 -28.06 28.42 62.71
N LEU A 123 -27.12 29.38 62.71
CA LEU A 123 -26.32 29.72 63.89
C LEU A 123 -27.08 30.58 64.93
N LEU A 124 -28.24 31.17 64.59
CA LEU A 124 -28.99 32.06 65.48
C LEU A 124 -30.22 31.42 66.13
N ILE A 125 -30.70 30.27 65.64
CA ILE A 125 -31.91 29.63 66.18
C ILE A 125 -31.72 28.09 66.21
N GLY A 126 -31.36 27.54 67.37
CA GLY A 126 -31.64 26.13 67.70
C GLY A 126 -30.49 25.13 67.60
N GLY A 127 -29.51 25.24 68.50
CA GLY A 127 -28.42 24.27 68.69
C GLY A 127 -28.82 22.88 69.23
N THR A 128 -30.10 22.54 69.33
CA THR A 128 -30.57 21.26 69.89
C THR A 128 -31.46 20.42 68.96
N ILE A 129 -31.90 20.93 67.80
CA ILE A 129 -32.67 20.15 66.80
C ILE A 129 -31.78 19.61 65.66
N ALA A 130 -30.57 20.17 65.48
CA ALA A 130 -29.66 19.84 64.38
C ALA A 130 -29.03 18.43 64.42
N PHE A 131 -29.07 17.73 65.56
CA PHE A 131 -28.42 16.41 65.69
C PHE A 131 -29.26 15.25 65.16
N PHE A 132 -30.60 15.37 65.12
CA PHE A 132 -31.48 14.31 64.62
C PHE A 132 -31.78 14.41 63.11
N THR A 133 -31.63 15.59 62.49
CA THR A 133 -31.84 15.77 61.04
C THR A 133 -30.62 15.44 60.19
N THR A 134 -29.42 15.40 60.78
CA THR A 134 -28.15 15.16 60.05
C THR A 134 -27.93 13.70 59.69
N ARG A 135 -28.33 12.74 60.54
CA ARG A 135 -28.25 11.30 60.21
C ARG A 135 -29.15 10.92 59.03
N GLY A 136 -30.39 11.42 59.00
CA GLY A 136 -31.32 11.16 57.90
C GLY A 136 -30.85 11.77 56.57
N ALA A 137 -30.25 12.95 56.60
CA ALA A 137 -29.69 13.60 55.42
C ALA A 137 -28.49 12.83 54.83
N GLN A 138 -27.62 12.31 55.69
CA GLN A 138 -26.44 11.54 55.24
C GLN A 138 -26.83 10.21 54.59
N GLU A 139 -27.80 9.49 55.16
CA GLU A 139 -28.34 8.26 54.55
C GLU A 139 -29.07 8.51 53.22
N HIS A 140 -29.76 9.65 53.10
CA HIS A 140 -30.38 10.03 51.84
C HIS A 140 -29.33 10.35 50.78
N GLN A 141 -28.28 11.10 51.13
CA GLN A 141 -27.18 11.42 50.22
C GLN A 141 -26.45 10.17 49.74
N LYS A 142 -26.20 9.20 50.63
CA LYS A 142 -25.58 7.92 50.25
C LYS A 142 -26.44 7.14 49.25
N ARG A 143 -27.75 7.05 49.49
CA ARG A 143 -28.69 6.39 48.56
C ARG A 143 -28.72 7.08 47.19
N VAL A 144 -28.70 8.41 47.16
CA VAL A 144 -28.64 9.17 45.90
C VAL A 144 -27.31 8.92 45.18
N GLN A 145 -26.18 8.91 45.89
CA GLN A 145 -24.87 8.59 45.30
C GLN A 145 -24.81 7.17 44.72
N GLU A 146 -25.32 6.18 45.45
CA GLU A 146 -25.42 4.79 44.98
C GLU A 146 -26.32 4.66 43.74
N GLN A 147 -27.46 5.37 43.70
CA GLN A 147 -28.33 5.40 42.53
C GLN A 147 -27.66 6.07 41.32
N VAL A 148 -26.93 7.17 41.52
CA VAL A 148 -26.19 7.84 40.46
C VAL A 148 -25.07 6.95 39.92
N GLN A 149 -24.30 6.29 40.81
CA GLN A 149 -23.24 5.37 40.40
C GLN A 149 -23.82 4.20 39.61
N LYS A 150 -24.90 3.57 40.12
CA LYS A 150 -25.58 2.49 39.41
C LYS A 150 -26.07 2.91 38.03
N ALA A 151 -26.65 4.11 37.91
CA ALA A 151 -27.09 4.63 36.62
C ALA A 151 -25.91 4.92 35.66
N GLN A 152 -24.77 5.37 36.18
CA GLN A 152 -23.54 5.56 35.40
C GLN A 152 -22.98 4.23 34.91
N ASP A 153 -22.91 3.22 35.77
CA ASP A 153 -22.43 1.88 35.43
C ASP A 153 -23.34 1.22 34.39
N GLU A 154 -24.67 1.32 34.55
CA GLU A 154 -25.64 0.83 33.57
C GLU A 154 -25.51 1.57 32.22
N ALA A 155 -25.28 2.89 32.23
CA ALA A 155 -25.07 3.66 31.02
C ALA A 155 -23.75 3.28 30.33
N GLU A 156 -22.68 3.05 31.09
CA GLU A 156 -21.39 2.59 30.56
C GLU A 156 -21.50 1.20 29.94
N GLN A 157 -22.16 0.26 30.62
CA GLN A 157 -22.43 -1.07 30.07
C GLN A 157 -23.22 -1.00 28.78
N LYS A 158 -24.30 -0.19 28.72
CA LYS A 158 -25.08 0.03 27.49
C LYS A 158 -24.22 0.61 26.36
N ARG A 159 -23.32 1.55 26.68
CA ARG A 159 -22.39 2.12 25.68
C ARG A 159 -21.42 1.08 25.14
N LYS A 160 -20.83 0.26 26.02
CA LYS A 160 -19.90 -0.83 25.61
C LYS A 160 -20.62 -1.87 24.74
N THR A 161 -21.84 -2.26 25.10
CA THR A 161 -22.64 -3.19 24.29
C THR A 161 -22.99 -2.60 22.93
N ALA A 162 -23.46 -1.36 22.88
CA ALA A 162 -23.79 -0.69 21.62
C ALA A 162 -22.55 -0.49 20.72
N GLU A 163 -21.39 -0.19 21.31
CA GLU A 163 -20.13 -0.10 20.56
C GLU A 163 -19.71 -1.45 19.99
N LYS A 164 -19.81 -2.53 20.77
CA LYS A 164 -19.55 -3.89 20.32
C LYS A 164 -20.46 -4.28 19.16
N GLU A 165 -21.77 -4.08 19.28
CA GLU A 165 -22.75 -4.35 18.22
C GLU A 165 -22.45 -3.54 16.94
N ARG A 166 -22.02 -2.27 17.09
CA ARG A 166 -21.63 -1.43 15.94
C ARG A 166 -20.39 -1.99 15.24
N LEU A 167 -19.38 -2.42 15.99
CA LEU A 167 -18.16 -3.01 15.43
C LEU A 167 -18.44 -4.35 14.75
N GLU A 168 -19.30 -5.19 15.34
CA GLU A 168 -19.75 -6.44 14.72
C GLU A 168 -20.53 -6.20 13.42
N ALA A 169 -21.45 -5.23 13.41
CA ALA A 169 -22.18 -4.83 12.21
C ALA A 169 -21.27 -4.23 11.13
N GLN A 170 -20.22 -3.50 11.51
CA GLN A 170 -19.20 -3.04 10.58
C GLN A 170 -18.42 -4.21 9.99
N ALA A 171 -17.90 -5.11 10.84
CA ALA A 171 -17.14 -6.27 10.39
C ALA A 171 -17.96 -7.21 9.50
N LYS A 172 -19.27 -7.33 9.74
CA LYS A 172 -20.19 -8.05 8.87
C LYS A 172 -20.33 -7.37 7.50
N ARG A 173 -20.56 -6.06 7.45
CA ARG A 173 -20.64 -5.32 6.17
C ARG A 173 -19.35 -5.41 5.37
N GLU A 174 -18.20 -5.30 6.04
CA GLU A 174 -16.89 -5.50 5.40
C GLU A 174 -16.78 -6.92 4.82
N ARG A 175 -17.14 -7.95 5.59
CA ARG A 175 -17.14 -9.35 5.12
C ARG A 175 -18.06 -9.52 3.90
N ASP A 176 -19.30 -9.05 3.98
CA ASP A 176 -20.28 -9.15 2.89
C ASP A 176 -19.79 -8.43 1.63
N GLN A 177 -19.16 -7.25 1.79
CA GLN A 177 -18.56 -6.51 0.67
C GLN A 177 -17.43 -7.31 0.00
N TRP A 178 -16.56 -7.95 0.79
CA TRP A 178 -15.46 -8.76 0.25
C TRP A 178 -15.97 -10.03 -0.44
N THR A 179 -16.92 -10.74 0.18
CA THR A 179 -17.55 -11.91 -0.42
C THR A 179 -18.19 -11.56 -1.76
N ASN A 180 -18.92 -10.45 -1.84
CA ASN A 180 -19.52 -9.99 -3.09
C ASN A 180 -18.47 -9.68 -4.16
N LEU A 181 -17.39 -8.97 -3.80
CA LEU A 181 -16.31 -8.67 -4.75
C LEU A 181 -15.65 -9.96 -5.28
N ILE A 182 -15.41 -10.95 -4.42
CA ILE A 182 -14.82 -12.23 -4.82
C ILE A 182 -15.76 -12.96 -5.77
N GLU A 183 -17.05 -13.05 -5.43
CA GLU A 183 -18.04 -13.79 -6.21
C GLU A 183 -18.30 -13.14 -7.58
N GLU A 184 -18.39 -11.80 -7.64
CA GLU A 184 -18.49 -11.04 -8.89
C GLU A 184 -17.32 -11.34 -9.84
N ASN A 185 -16.10 -11.54 -9.30
CA ASN A 185 -14.92 -11.86 -10.11
C ASN A 185 -14.72 -13.37 -10.32
N ARG A 186 -15.30 -14.24 -9.47
CA ARG A 186 -15.22 -15.70 -9.60
C ARG A 186 -15.95 -16.21 -10.84
N THR A 187 -17.15 -15.68 -11.07
CA THR A 187 -17.98 -16.06 -12.22
C THR A 187 -17.40 -15.64 -13.58
N SER A 188 -16.33 -14.82 -13.57
CA SER A 188 -15.65 -14.36 -14.78
C SER A 188 -14.58 -15.34 -15.31
N LEU A 189 -14.25 -16.39 -14.54
CA LEU A 189 -13.33 -17.42 -15.00
C LEU A 189 -14.00 -18.39 -15.98
N PRO A 190 -13.38 -18.69 -17.13
CA PRO A 190 -13.73 -19.90 -17.85
C PRO A 190 -13.44 -21.10 -16.93
N VAL A 191 -14.45 -21.93 -16.71
CA VAL A 191 -14.31 -23.17 -15.94
C VAL A 191 -13.15 -23.98 -16.50
N GLY A 192 -12.21 -24.34 -15.63
CA GLY A 192 -11.00 -25.08 -16.03
C GLY A 192 -9.90 -24.22 -16.65
N LEU A 193 -9.81 -22.91 -16.39
CA LEU A 193 -8.71 -22.06 -16.87
C LEU A 193 -7.33 -22.67 -16.60
N ASP A 194 -7.10 -23.26 -15.43
CA ASP A 194 -5.81 -23.93 -15.13
C ASP A 194 -5.57 -25.15 -16.01
N ALA A 195 -6.58 -25.99 -16.22
CA ALA A 195 -6.48 -27.15 -17.10
C ALA A 195 -6.27 -26.70 -18.55
N LEU A 196 -6.98 -25.66 -18.98
CA LEU A 196 -6.82 -25.06 -20.30
C LEU A 196 -5.43 -24.45 -20.47
N LEU A 197 -4.88 -23.77 -19.46
CA LEU A 197 -3.51 -23.25 -19.48
C LEU A 197 -2.49 -24.39 -19.52
N ALA A 198 -2.66 -25.42 -18.69
CA ALA A 198 -1.77 -26.57 -18.67
C ALA A 198 -1.77 -27.34 -20.01
N GLU A 199 -2.93 -27.46 -20.67
CA GLU A 199 -3.07 -28.08 -21.99
C GLU A 199 -2.52 -27.19 -23.11
N SER A 200 -2.72 -25.87 -22.98
CA SER A 200 -2.44 -24.93 -24.07
C SER A 200 -1.01 -24.38 -24.04
N LEU A 201 -0.37 -24.32 -22.87
CA LEU A 201 1.01 -23.85 -22.77
C LEU A 201 1.98 -24.95 -23.22
N PRO A 202 3.05 -24.60 -23.96
CA PRO A 202 4.09 -25.56 -24.32
C PRO A 202 4.68 -26.23 -23.07
N GLN A 203 5.04 -27.50 -23.17
CA GLN A 203 5.78 -28.18 -22.11
C GLN A 203 7.06 -27.40 -21.77
N GLY A 204 7.35 -27.22 -20.48
CA GLY A 204 8.48 -26.41 -20.02
C GLY A 204 8.26 -24.90 -20.19
N TRP A 205 7.01 -24.43 -20.32
CA TRP A 205 6.75 -22.99 -20.35
C TRP A 205 7.25 -22.34 -19.05
N PRO A 206 8.11 -21.31 -19.13
CA PRO A 206 8.68 -20.68 -17.94
C PRO A 206 7.56 -20.10 -17.08
N THR A 207 7.56 -20.48 -15.80
CA THR A 207 6.69 -19.89 -14.79
C THR A 207 7.59 -19.45 -13.64
N LEU A 208 7.57 -18.15 -13.33
CA LEU A 208 8.30 -17.61 -12.19
C LEU A 208 7.39 -17.69 -10.97
N THR A 209 7.83 -18.37 -9.91
CA THR A 209 7.11 -18.40 -8.64
C THR A 209 7.90 -17.64 -7.59
N LYS A 210 7.28 -16.65 -6.96
CA LYS A 210 7.82 -15.85 -5.86
C LYS A 210 6.95 -15.96 -4.61
N GLY A 211 7.58 -15.96 -3.44
CA GLY A 211 6.91 -16.13 -2.14
C GLY A 211 6.98 -17.58 -1.62
N ALA A 212 6.36 -17.82 -0.46
CA ALA A 212 6.41 -19.15 0.16
C ALA A 212 5.61 -20.16 -0.66
N SER A 213 6.15 -21.37 -0.84
CA SER A 213 5.45 -22.45 -1.55
C SER A 213 4.14 -22.85 -0.88
N SER A 214 4.09 -22.74 0.46
CA SER A 214 2.93 -23.02 1.32
C SER A 214 1.98 -21.82 1.50
N ALA A 215 2.16 -20.73 0.75
CA ALA A 215 1.34 -19.54 0.91
C ALA A 215 -0.14 -19.86 0.64
N PRO A 216 -1.06 -19.49 1.55
CA PRO A 216 -2.48 -19.73 1.39
C PRO A 216 -3.14 -18.83 0.34
N ILE A 217 -2.47 -17.79 -0.14
CA ILE A 217 -2.96 -16.90 -1.20
C ILE A 217 -2.04 -17.02 -2.42
N THR A 218 -2.58 -17.45 -3.55
CA THR A 218 -1.86 -17.48 -4.84
C THR A 218 -2.38 -16.41 -5.77
N ILE A 219 -1.48 -15.57 -6.26
CA ILE A 219 -1.72 -14.62 -7.34
C ILE A 219 -1.07 -15.18 -8.60
N THR A 220 -1.80 -15.36 -9.70
CA THR A 220 -1.23 -15.70 -11.00
C THR A 220 -1.31 -14.48 -11.90
N TRP A 221 -0.17 -13.91 -12.27
CA TRP A 221 -0.05 -12.76 -13.16
C TRP A 221 0.34 -13.22 -14.58
N TYR A 222 -0.51 -12.89 -15.54
CA TYR A 222 -0.29 -13.12 -16.96
C TYR A 222 0.37 -11.88 -17.57
N ALA A 223 1.70 -11.90 -17.65
CA ALA A 223 2.51 -10.71 -17.93
C ALA A 223 2.78 -10.54 -19.43
N ALA A 224 2.45 -9.36 -19.97
CA ALA A 224 2.60 -9.08 -21.39
C ALA A 224 3.75 -8.13 -21.77
N TYR A 225 4.46 -7.56 -20.78
CA TYR A 225 5.69 -6.75 -20.88
C TYR A 225 5.73 -5.58 -21.88
N VAL A 226 4.61 -5.19 -22.48
CA VAL A 226 4.54 -4.08 -23.45
C VAL A 226 3.88 -2.82 -22.89
N SER A 227 3.50 -2.83 -21.61
CA SER A 227 2.65 -1.80 -21.00
C SER A 227 3.25 -1.21 -19.72
N ASN A 228 3.04 0.10 -19.50
CA ASN A 228 3.32 0.77 -18.22
C ASN A 228 2.60 0.11 -17.04
N PHE A 229 1.45 -0.53 -17.29
CA PHE A 229 0.69 -1.19 -16.24
C PHE A 229 1.44 -2.38 -15.66
N GLU A 230 2.22 -3.10 -16.48
CA GLU A 230 3.05 -4.22 -16.02
C GLU A 230 4.14 -3.76 -15.06
N GLN A 231 4.75 -2.60 -15.32
CA GLN A 231 5.76 -2.01 -14.44
C GLN A 231 5.17 -1.65 -13.06
N ARG A 232 3.95 -1.10 -13.06
CA ARG A 232 3.22 -0.78 -11.82
C ARG A 232 2.81 -2.04 -11.07
N ALA A 233 2.32 -3.07 -11.79
CA ALA A 233 1.97 -4.35 -11.20
C ALA A 233 3.18 -5.02 -10.57
N PHE A 234 4.33 -5.02 -11.26
CA PHE A 234 5.59 -5.51 -10.71
C PHE A 234 5.97 -4.83 -9.40
N ALA A 235 5.97 -3.49 -9.38
CA ALA A 235 6.28 -2.72 -8.17
C ALA A 235 5.30 -3.03 -7.03
N ALA A 236 4.01 -3.12 -7.34
CA ALA A 236 2.97 -3.47 -6.37
C ALA A 236 3.17 -4.88 -5.82
N PHE A 237 3.42 -5.87 -6.67
CA PHE A 237 3.63 -7.26 -6.23
C PHE A 237 4.93 -7.43 -5.42
N LYS A 238 5.99 -6.66 -5.70
CA LYS A 238 7.17 -6.58 -4.81
C LYS A 238 6.82 -5.98 -3.44
N GLY A 239 5.90 -5.01 -3.38
CA GLY A 239 5.35 -4.51 -2.12
C GLY A 239 4.58 -5.60 -1.37
N VAL A 240 3.67 -6.27 -2.07
CA VAL A 240 2.83 -7.36 -1.54
C VAL A 240 3.68 -8.50 -0.97
N LEU A 241 4.66 -8.99 -1.72
CA LEU A 241 5.51 -10.10 -1.28
C LEU A 241 6.30 -9.77 -0.01
N ARG A 242 6.66 -8.48 0.19
CA ARG A 242 7.32 -8.02 1.42
C ARG A 242 6.33 -7.88 2.59
N LYS A 243 5.15 -7.31 2.35
CA LYS A 243 4.14 -7.04 3.39
C LYS A 243 3.44 -8.31 3.87
N PHE A 244 3.10 -9.20 2.95
CA PHE A 244 2.37 -10.45 3.20
C PHE A 244 3.31 -11.65 3.11
N ASP A 245 4.51 -11.53 3.69
CA ASP A 245 5.49 -12.62 3.74
C ASP A 245 4.84 -13.92 4.24
N LYS A 246 5.17 -15.03 3.57
CA LYS A 246 4.59 -16.37 3.77
C LYS A 246 3.10 -16.52 3.50
N GLN A 247 2.34 -15.45 3.37
CA GLN A 247 0.89 -15.47 3.16
C GLN A 247 0.53 -15.45 1.68
N VAL A 248 1.36 -14.80 0.87
CA VAL A 248 1.14 -14.63 -0.57
C VAL A 248 2.27 -15.27 -1.39
N LYS A 249 1.88 -15.92 -2.47
CA LYS A 249 2.75 -16.38 -3.55
C LYS A 249 2.27 -15.79 -4.87
N VAL A 250 3.21 -15.32 -5.68
CA VAL A 250 2.95 -14.76 -7.01
C VAL A 250 3.57 -15.69 -8.05
N ASN A 251 2.75 -16.21 -8.96
CA ASN A 251 3.17 -16.91 -10.16
C ASN A 251 3.10 -15.94 -11.34
N VAL A 252 4.18 -15.80 -12.10
CA VAL A 252 4.20 -14.99 -13.32
C VAL A 252 4.30 -15.92 -14.52
N ILE A 253 3.33 -15.81 -15.41
CA ILE A 253 3.26 -16.55 -16.67
C ILE A 253 3.40 -15.51 -17.79
N PRO A 254 4.50 -15.54 -18.57
CA PRO A 254 4.66 -14.63 -19.69
C PRO A 254 3.68 -15.00 -20.80
N LEU A 255 2.89 -14.05 -21.29
CA LEU A 255 1.98 -14.22 -22.43
C LEU A 255 2.05 -12.99 -23.34
N PRO A 256 2.00 -13.12 -24.67
CA PRO A 256 2.09 -11.97 -25.56
C PRO A 256 0.80 -11.12 -25.53
N ALA A 257 0.92 -9.79 -25.48
CA ALA A 257 -0.22 -8.88 -25.64
C ALA A 257 -0.76 -8.91 -27.08
N GLN A 258 -2.09 -8.98 -27.27
CA GLN A 258 -2.66 -9.12 -28.63
C GLN A 258 -2.95 -7.84 -29.41
N ARG A 259 -2.61 -6.65 -28.93
CA ARG A 259 -2.78 -5.44 -29.76
C ARG A 259 -1.74 -5.35 -30.89
N GLY A 260 -1.82 -6.22 -31.88
CA GLY A 260 -1.05 -6.17 -33.13
C GLY A 260 0.15 -7.12 -33.20
N LYS A 261 1.07 -6.80 -34.12
CA LYS A 261 2.30 -7.54 -34.53
C LYS A 261 3.34 -7.79 -33.42
N ASN A 262 2.94 -7.71 -32.15
CA ASN A 262 3.82 -7.64 -30.98
C ASN A 262 4.29 -9.00 -30.47
N THR A 263 4.27 -10.02 -31.32
CA THR A 263 4.91 -11.30 -31.01
C THR A 263 6.43 -11.18 -30.97
N GLN A 264 7.01 -10.12 -31.53
CA GLN A 264 8.45 -9.86 -31.52
C GLN A 264 9.07 -9.80 -30.12
N MET A 265 8.41 -9.15 -29.15
CA MET A 265 8.89 -9.14 -27.76
C MET A 265 8.94 -10.57 -27.21
N MET A 266 7.90 -11.36 -27.46
CA MET A 266 7.87 -12.76 -27.05
C MET A 266 8.93 -13.59 -27.78
N GLU A 267 9.20 -13.34 -29.05
CA GLU A 267 10.28 -14.00 -29.80
C GLU A 267 11.65 -13.66 -29.22
N ALA A 268 11.88 -12.39 -28.85
CA ALA A 268 13.11 -11.96 -28.19
C ALA A 268 13.28 -12.65 -26.83
N MET A 269 12.22 -12.71 -26.01
CA MET A 269 12.23 -13.43 -24.75
C MET A 269 12.55 -14.91 -24.94
N LEU A 270 11.91 -15.55 -25.93
CA LEU A 270 12.13 -16.97 -26.23
C LEU A 270 13.58 -17.24 -26.65
N GLU A 271 14.18 -16.39 -27.47
CA GLU A 271 15.58 -16.54 -27.85
C GLU A 271 16.52 -16.35 -26.66
N ILE A 272 16.25 -15.39 -25.77
CA ILE A 272 17.07 -15.19 -24.56
C ILE A 272 16.99 -16.43 -23.65
N LEU A 273 15.79 -16.99 -23.46
CA LEU A 273 15.60 -18.20 -22.65
C LEU A 273 16.21 -19.44 -23.29
N GLU A 274 16.19 -19.56 -24.63
CA GLU A 274 16.88 -20.61 -25.36
C GLU A 274 18.40 -20.55 -25.14
N GLN A 275 18.97 -19.34 -25.08
CA GLN A 275 20.41 -19.16 -24.90
C GLN A 275 20.88 -19.28 -23.45
N LYS A 276 20.13 -18.71 -22.50
CA LYS A 276 20.53 -18.61 -21.08
C LYS A 276 19.88 -19.68 -20.20
N GLY A 277 18.92 -20.43 -20.73
CA GLY A 277 18.14 -21.43 -20.01
C GLY A 277 16.99 -20.83 -19.18
N GLU A 278 16.17 -21.72 -18.61
CA GLU A 278 14.98 -21.34 -17.84
C GLU A 278 15.30 -20.52 -16.59
N GLY A 279 16.49 -20.72 -15.99
CA GLY A 279 16.95 -19.98 -14.82
C GLY A 279 17.10 -18.46 -15.05
N ALA A 280 17.21 -18.02 -16.30
CA ALA A 280 17.30 -16.60 -16.65
C ALA A 280 15.94 -15.89 -16.67
N PHE A 281 14.82 -16.61 -16.53
CA PHE A 281 13.49 -16.01 -16.66
C PHE A 281 13.21 -14.97 -15.57
N GLU A 282 13.71 -15.18 -14.36
CA GLU A 282 13.55 -14.21 -13.27
C GLU A 282 14.22 -12.88 -13.60
N GLU A 283 15.49 -12.90 -13.97
CA GLU A 283 16.23 -11.69 -14.32
C GLU A 283 15.58 -11.01 -15.53
N LEU A 284 15.23 -11.78 -16.57
CA LEU A 284 14.53 -11.28 -17.74
C LEU A 284 13.21 -10.60 -17.37
N HIS A 285 12.43 -11.20 -16.47
CA HIS A 285 11.19 -10.64 -15.94
C HIS A 285 11.43 -9.29 -15.25
N GLU A 286 12.43 -9.21 -14.37
CA GLU A 286 12.76 -7.96 -13.68
C GLU A 286 13.19 -6.86 -14.66
N ARG A 287 14.05 -7.19 -15.64
CA ARG A 287 14.49 -6.24 -16.67
C ARG A 287 13.34 -5.74 -17.52
N LEU A 288 12.47 -6.64 -17.98
CA LEU A 288 11.29 -6.25 -18.75
C LEU A 288 10.29 -5.44 -17.93
N ALA A 289 10.15 -5.72 -16.64
CA ALA A 289 9.31 -4.92 -15.77
C ALA A 289 9.86 -3.50 -15.55
N GLN A 290 11.17 -3.31 -15.57
CA GLN A 290 11.81 -2.00 -15.41
C GLN A 290 11.89 -1.22 -16.74
N GLU A 291 12.29 -1.90 -17.81
CA GLU A 291 12.70 -1.28 -19.08
C GLU A 291 11.79 -1.64 -20.27
N GLY A 292 10.88 -2.59 -20.10
CA GLY A 292 10.13 -3.24 -21.20
C GLY A 292 9.41 -2.26 -22.12
N ARG A 293 8.88 -1.14 -21.60
CA ARG A 293 8.29 -0.09 -22.45
C ARG A 293 9.31 0.57 -23.36
N ASN A 294 10.49 0.91 -22.84
CA ASN A 294 11.53 1.59 -23.62
C ASN A 294 12.07 0.64 -24.70
N LEU A 295 12.26 -0.63 -24.36
CA LEU A 295 12.67 -1.69 -25.28
C LEU A 295 11.61 -1.92 -26.37
N TYR A 296 10.33 -1.99 -25.97
CA TYR A 296 9.21 -2.19 -26.88
C TYR A 296 9.02 -1.00 -27.83
N MET A 297 8.94 0.23 -27.33
CA MET A 297 8.66 1.42 -28.17
C MET A 297 9.77 1.72 -29.17
N ARG A 298 11.00 1.28 -28.91
CA ARG A 298 12.14 1.47 -29.80
C ARG A 298 12.37 0.28 -30.74
N GLU A 299 11.58 -0.79 -30.60
CA GLU A 299 11.81 -2.08 -31.26
C GLU A 299 13.26 -2.59 -31.10
N ASN A 300 13.93 -2.18 -30.02
CA ASN A 300 15.35 -2.42 -29.82
C ASN A 300 15.59 -3.64 -28.91
N TYR A 301 15.18 -4.81 -29.39
CA TYR A 301 15.34 -6.06 -28.64
C TYR A 301 16.81 -6.49 -28.51
N SER A 302 17.71 -5.99 -29.36
CA SER A 302 19.16 -6.22 -29.25
C SER A 302 19.73 -5.71 -27.92
N GLN A 303 19.25 -4.55 -27.44
CA GLN A 303 19.69 -4.00 -26.15
C GLN A 303 19.29 -4.91 -24.99
N LEU A 304 18.10 -5.54 -25.06
CA LEU A 304 17.70 -6.54 -24.07
C LEU A 304 18.67 -7.74 -24.09
N CYS A 305 19.11 -8.17 -25.26
CA CYS A 305 20.09 -9.25 -25.35
C CYS A 305 21.44 -8.87 -24.73
N GLU A 306 21.92 -7.65 -24.98
CA GLU A 306 23.16 -7.14 -24.39
C GLU A 306 23.08 -7.07 -22.86
N ILE A 307 21.96 -6.58 -22.32
CA ILE A 307 21.72 -6.51 -20.87
C ILE A 307 21.70 -7.90 -20.24
N MET A 308 21.09 -8.87 -20.92
CA MET A 308 21.01 -10.26 -20.47
C MET A 308 22.28 -11.07 -20.79
N ASP A 309 23.32 -10.43 -21.34
CA ASP A 309 24.58 -11.06 -21.74
C ASP A 309 24.35 -12.31 -22.62
N CYS A 310 23.56 -12.17 -23.69
CA CYS A 310 23.40 -13.22 -24.70
C CYS A 310 24.27 -13.01 -25.94
N ASP A 311 24.43 -14.08 -26.74
CA ASP A 311 25.14 -13.99 -28.02
C ASP A 311 24.31 -13.14 -28.99
N LEU A 312 24.70 -11.87 -29.10
CA LEU A 312 24.03 -10.89 -29.93
C LEU A 312 23.94 -11.32 -31.41
N LYS A 313 24.97 -12.01 -31.94
CA LYS A 313 24.96 -12.45 -33.34
C LYS A 313 23.94 -13.57 -33.53
N LYS A 314 23.89 -14.54 -32.62
CA LYS A 314 22.89 -15.62 -32.64
C LYS A 314 21.48 -15.05 -32.46
N PHE A 315 21.32 -14.12 -31.53
CA PHE A 315 20.05 -13.44 -31.24
C PHE A 315 19.53 -12.68 -32.46
N GLN A 316 20.34 -11.81 -33.06
CA GLN A 316 19.96 -11.04 -34.25
C GLN A 316 19.61 -11.96 -35.43
N LYS A 317 20.37 -13.05 -35.61
CA LYS A 317 20.06 -14.06 -36.62
C LYS A 317 18.67 -14.65 -36.36
N ALA A 318 18.38 -15.08 -35.13
CA ALA A 318 17.10 -15.66 -34.75
C ALA A 318 15.92 -14.68 -34.93
N MET A 319 16.10 -13.42 -34.56
CA MET A 319 15.11 -12.36 -34.76
C MET A 319 14.85 -12.09 -36.25
N LYS A 320 15.90 -12.05 -37.09
CA LYS A 320 15.78 -11.89 -38.55
C LYS A 320 15.11 -13.08 -39.22
N SER A 321 15.46 -14.31 -38.82
CA SER A 321 14.85 -15.54 -39.34
C SER A 321 13.51 -15.87 -38.71
N ARG A 322 13.03 -15.08 -37.74
CA ARG A 322 11.76 -15.29 -37.04
C ARG A 322 11.69 -16.69 -36.42
N THR A 323 12.81 -17.17 -35.86
CA THR A 323 12.98 -18.54 -35.36
C THR A 323 11.85 -18.96 -34.41
N HIS A 324 11.43 -18.04 -33.54
CA HIS A 324 10.41 -18.30 -32.52
C HIS A 324 9.00 -17.87 -32.91
N ALA A 325 8.76 -17.41 -34.15
CA ALA A 325 7.48 -16.81 -34.54
C ALA A 325 6.30 -17.77 -34.43
N SER A 326 6.48 -19.05 -34.79
CA SER A 326 5.42 -20.06 -34.65
C SER A 326 5.01 -20.26 -33.18
N LYS A 327 5.99 -20.41 -32.29
CA LYS A 327 5.76 -20.57 -30.85
C LYS A 327 5.11 -19.32 -30.24
N ALA A 328 5.59 -18.13 -30.58
CA ALA A 328 4.99 -16.87 -30.15
C ALA A 328 3.55 -16.68 -30.66
N ALA A 329 3.26 -17.08 -31.90
CA ALA A 329 1.91 -17.04 -32.46
C ALA A 329 0.97 -18.04 -31.76
N ALA A 330 1.44 -19.25 -31.46
CA ALA A 330 0.67 -20.23 -30.71
C ALA A 330 0.30 -19.69 -29.32
N LEU A 331 1.25 -19.11 -28.58
CA LEU A 331 0.99 -18.48 -27.29
C LEU A 331 0.01 -17.31 -27.39
N ALA A 332 0.12 -16.49 -28.44
CA ALA A 332 -0.85 -15.44 -28.70
C ALA A 332 -2.26 -16.01 -28.93
N ALA A 333 -2.39 -17.12 -29.65
CA ALA A 333 -3.68 -17.78 -29.85
C ALA A 333 -4.25 -18.31 -28.53
N VAL A 334 -3.41 -18.86 -27.64
CA VAL A 334 -3.82 -19.28 -26.28
C VAL A 334 -4.31 -18.08 -25.48
N SER A 335 -3.53 -17.01 -25.44
CA SER A 335 -3.90 -15.78 -24.74
C SER A 335 -5.26 -15.25 -25.22
N LYS A 336 -5.52 -15.28 -26.53
CA LYS A 336 -6.83 -14.88 -27.11
C LYS A 336 -7.96 -15.79 -26.69
N LYS A 337 -7.75 -17.11 -26.82
CA LYS A 337 -8.75 -18.14 -26.52
C LYS A 337 -9.22 -18.02 -25.07
N LEU A 338 -8.30 -17.66 -24.18
CA LEU A 338 -8.55 -17.50 -22.75
C LEU A 338 -8.92 -16.07 -22.35
N ASN A 339 -9.06 -15.14 -23.30
CA ASN A 339 -9.32 -13.71 -23.05
C ASN A 339 -8.28 -13.08 -22.08
N LEU A 340 -7.06 -13.62 -22.06
CA LEU A 340 -5.90 -13.11 -21.31
C LEU A 340 -5.10 -12.08 -22.11
N ASP A 341 -5.58 -11.75 -23.31
CA ASP A 341 -4.93 -10.87 -24.27
C ASP A 341 -5.12 -9.37 -23.98
N ARG A 342 -5.84 -9.06 -22.91
CA ARG A 342 -5.97 -7.71 -22.37
C ARG A 342 -4.63 -7.28 -21.76
N GLN A 343 -4.44 -5.98 -21.62
CA GLN A 343 -3.31 -5.47 -20.83
C GLN A 343 -3.46 -6.02 -19.40
N LEU A 344 -2.38 -6.37 -18.70
CA LEU A 344 -2.34 -6.77 -17.28
C LEU A 344 -3.57 -7.60 -16.80
N VAL A 345 -3.46 -8.92 -16.90
CA VAL A 345 -4.45 -9.83 -16.32
C VAL A 345 -3.81 -10.56 -15.16
N PHE A 346 -4.50 -10.63 -14.03
CA PHE A 346 -4.06 -11.49 -12.93
C PHE A 346 -5.26 -12.13 -12.25
N ARG A 347 -4.99 -13.28 -11.66
CA ARG A 347 -5.93 -14.07 -10.89
C ARG A 347 -5.48 -14.06 -9.44
N ILE A 348 -6.40 -13.91 -8.50
CA ILE A 348 -6.15 -14.16 -7.07
C ILE A 348 -7.06 -15.33 -6.70
N GLN A 349 -6.47 -16.46 -6.32
CA GLN A 349 -7.19 -17.71 -6.12
C GLN A 349 -8.05 -18.08 -7.34
N ASP A 350 -9.37 -18.13 -7.18
CA ASP A 350 -10.37 -18.45 -8.20
C ASP A 350 -11.04 -17.20 -8.79
N SER A 351 -10.50 -16.01 -8.56
CA SER A 351 -11.07 -14.76 -9.06
C SER A 351 -10.15 -14.13 -10.10
N LEU A 352 -10.67 -13.89 -11.31
CA LEU A 352 -9.93 -13.24 -12.39
C LEU A 352 -10.23 -11.76 -12.43
N PHE A 353 -9.18 -10.95 -12.55
CA PHE A 353 -9.30 -9.50 -12.49
C PHE A 353 -8.82 -8.89 -13.81
N TYR A 354 -9.73 -8.15 -14.45
CA TYR A 354 -9.49 -7.50 -15.76
C TYR A 354 -9.34 -5.98 -15.66
N ASP A 355 -9.78 -5.33 -14.56
CA ASP A 355 -9.72 -3.87 -14.38
C ASP A 355 -8.62 -3.45 -13.39
N GLN A 356 -7.59 -2.84 -13.97
CA GLN A 356 -6.20 -3.07 -13.58
C GLN A 356 -5.65 -2.07 -12.60
N MET A 357 -6.05 -0.80 -12.72
CA MET A 357 -5.50 0.23 -11.86
C MET A 357 -6.20 0.27 -10.51
N THR A 358 -7.50 0.03 -10.49
CA THR A 358 -8.30 0.05 -9.24
C THR A 358 -7.89 -1.07 -8.30
N ILE A 359 -7.53 -2.23 -8.84
CA ILE A 359 -7.14 -3.38 -8.00
C ILE A 359 -5.67 -3.29 -7.62
N ILE A 360 -4.77 -2.95 -8.54
CA ILE A 360 -3.35 -2.76 -8.18
C ILE A 360 -3.19 -1.66 -7.12
N SER A 361 -3.97 -0.57 -7.19
CA SER A 361 -3.94 0.48 -6.16
C SER A 361 -4.53 0.06 -4.82
N ARG A 362 -5.33 -1.02 -4.79
CA ARG A 362 -6.01 -1.57 -3.61
C ARG A 362 -5.60 -3.01 -3.29
N ILE A 363 -4.47 -3.47 -3.84
CA ILE A 363 -4.09 -4.89 -3.76
C ILE A 363 -3.86 -5.29 -2.31
N ASP A 364 -3.34 -4.36 -1.50
CA ASP A 364 -3.19 -4.53 -0.06
C ASP A 364 -4.53 -4.74 0.63
N ASP A 365 -5.54 -3.90 0.37
CA ASP A 365 -6.88 -4.03 0.94
C ASP A 365 -7.50 -5.38 0.58
N VAL A 366 -7.36 -5.79 -0.69
CA VAL A 366 -7.88 -7.06 -1.20
C VAL A 366 -7.24 -8.20 -0.42
N LEU A 367 -5.91 -8.22 -0.33
CA LEU A 367 -5.18 -9.28 0.34
C LEU A 367 -5.43 -9.30 1.85
N GLU A 368 -5.57 -8.15 2.49
CA GLU A 368 -6.02 -8.05 3.88
C GLU A 368 -7.40 -8.68 4.07
N GLY A 369 -8.32 -8.47 3.13
CA GLY A 369 -9.62 -9.16 3.09
C GLY A 369 -9.46 -10.68 3.01
N PHE A 370 -8.67 -11.19 2.07
CA PHE A 370 -8.37 -12.62 1.93
C PHE A 370 -7.72 -13.20 3.20
N VAL A 371 -6.82 -12.46 3.85
CA VAL A 371 -6.15 -12.89 5.09
C VAL A 371 -7.15 -12.93 6.25
N LYS A 372 -7.95 -11.87 6.42
CA LYS A 372 -8.89 -11.69 7.54
C LYS A 372 -10.10 -12.62 7.45
N TYR A 373 -10.56 -12.95 6.25
CA TYR A 373 -11.76 -13.76 5.99
C TYR A 373 -11.40 -15.01 5.16
N PRO A 374 -10.76 -16.02 5.75
CA PRO A 374 -10.35 -17.23 5.05
C PRO A 374 -11.52 -18.03 4.47
N GLU A 375 -12.74 -17.88 5.01
CA GLU A 375 -13.95 -18.50 4.49
C GLU A 375 -14.45 -17.90 3.17
N ALA A 376 -13.93 -16.73 2.79
CA ALA A 376 -14.24 -16.10 1.52
C ALA A 376 -13.30 -16.55 0.39
N ARG A 377 -12.27 -17.34 0.70
CA ARG A 377 -11.38 -17.99 -0.28
C ARG A 377 -12.07 -19.22 -0.85
#